data_AF-A0A562KIS8-F1
#
_entry.id   AF-A0A562KIS8-F1
#
_cell.length_a   1.000
_cell.length_b   1.000
_cell.length_c   1.000
_cell.angle_alpha   90.00
_cell.angle_beta   90.00
_cell.angle_gamma   90.00
#
_symmetry.space_group_name_H-M   'P 1'
#
loop_
_entity.id
_entity.type
_entity.pdbx_description
1 polymer ?
#
loop_
_entity_poly.entity_id
_entity_poly.type
_entity_poly.pdbx_seq_one_letter_code
_entity_poly.pdbx_strand_id
1 'polypeptide(L)'
;MAIIISIILAIVFALVMIVLSVRANTRFRKEQKLPMQWMISRSQPLSSTVIRSAPRVIALGFVPFLGITVLSLFAIGATTLTPRPGQEGMLLPSLIFIGSILVGIQVLHLWLIEKTLRRSGE
;
A
#
# COMPACT_ATOMS: atom_id res chain seq x y z
N MET A 1 -25.65 -10.61 3.15
CA MET A 1 -25.39 -9.26 3.71
C MET A 1 -23.90 -9.03 3.98
N ALA A 2 -23.21 -9.88 4.74
CA ALA A 2 -21.78 -9.73 5.06
C ALA A 2 -20.83 -9.65 3.84
N ILE A 3 -21.12 -10.38 2.76
CA ILE A 3 -20.34 -10.33 1.51
C ILE A 3 -20.44 -8.97 0.81
N ILE A 4 -21.63 -8.35 0.79
CA ILE A 4 -21.79 -7.03 0.17
C ILE A 4 -21.01 -5.98 0.98
N ILE A 5 -21.07 -6.08 2.32
CA ILE A 5 -20.32 -5.20 3.22
C ILE A 5 -18.81 -5.37 3.02
N SER A 6 -18.31 -6.61 2.88
CA SER A 6 -16.89 -6.84 2.65
C SER A 6 -16.41 -6.29 1.29
N ILE A 7 -17.23 -6.38 0.23
CA ILE A 7 -16.91 -5.76 -1.07
C ILE A 7 -16.84 -4.23 -0.93
N ILE A 8 -17.81 -3.61 -0.26
CA ILE A 8 -17.81 -2.16 -0.03
C ILE A 8 -16.55 -1.75 0.75
N LEU A 9 -16.21 -2.47 1.82
CA LEU A 9 -15.01 -2.19 2.61
C LEU A 9 -13.72 -2.34 1.78
N ALA A 10 -13.62 -3.39 0.95
CA ALA A 10 -12.49 -3.58 0.05
C ALA A 10 -12.34 -2.41 -0.94
N ILE A 11 -13.45 -1.94 -1.51
CA ILE A 11 -13.47 -0.76 -2.39
C ILE A 11 -13.01 0.49 -1.64
N VAL A 12 -13.48 0.71 -0.41
CA VAL A 12 -13.05 1.85 0.41
C VAL A 12 -11.53 1.83 0.64
N PHE A 13 -10.95 0.70 1.05
CA PHE A 13 -9.50 0.59 1.24
C PHE A 13 -8.73 0.82 -0.07
N ALA A 14 -9.21 0.26 -1.19
CA ALA A 14 -8.62 0.49 -2.51
C ALA A 14 -8.63 1.98 -2.89
N LEU A 15 -9.76 2.67 -2.71
CA LEU A 15 -9.90 4.10 -3.00
C LEU A 15 -8.96 4.93 -2.11
N VAL A 16 -8.85 4.61 -0.83
CA VAL A 16 -7.91 5.29 0.07
C VAL A 16 -6.47 5.18 -0.45
N MET A 17 -6.03 3.98 -0.84
CA MET A 17 -4.68 3.79 -1.40
C MET A 17 -4.47 4.57 -2.71
N ILE A 18 -5.46 4.60 -3.59
CA ILE A 18 -5.42 5.38 -4.84
C ILE A 18 -5.30 6.88 -4.52
N VAL A 19 -6.12 7.41 -3.62
CA VAL A 19 -6.09 8.82 -3.23
C VAL A 19 -4.73 9.20 -2.63
N LEU A 20 -4.16 8.35 -1.78
CA LEU A 20 -2.81 8.56 -1.25
C LEU A 20 -1.74 8.59 -2.36
N SER A 21 -1.83 7.68 -3.33
CA SER A 21 -0.92 7.64 -4.48
C SER A 21 -1.04 8.86 -5.38
N VAL A 22 -2.27 9.31 -5.68
CA VAL A 22 -2.53 10.53 -6.48
C VAL A 22 -2.01 11.77 -5.77
N ARG A 23 -2.27 11.90 -4.46
CA ARG A 23 -1.71 12.98 -3.64
C ARG A 23 -0.18 12.97 -3.68
N ALA A 24 0.45 11.81 -3.51
CA ALA A 24 1.89 11.68 -3.60
C ALA A 24 2.43 12.04 -5.00
N ASN A 25 1.73 11.70 -6.08
CA ASN A 25 2.13 12.05 -7.45
C ASN A 25 2.15 13.57 -7.66
N THR A 26 1.18 14.30 -7.12
CA THR A 26 1.22 15.77 -7.15
C THR A 26 2.40 16.34 -6.36
N ARG A 27 2.71 15.72 -5.21
CA ARG A 27 3.81 16.15 -4.34
C ARG A 27 5.19 15.92 -4.94
N PHE A 28 5.40 14.78 -5.58
CA PHE A 28 6.68 14.40 -6.19
C PHE A 28 6.76 14.77 -7.68
N ARG A 29 5.98 15.75 -8.14
CA ARG A 29 5.88 16.10 -9.57
C ARG A 29 7.22 16.54 -10.18
N LYS A 30 8.12 17.11 -9.37
CA LYS A 30 9.46 17.53 -9.78
C LYS A 30 10.42 16.36 -10.00
N GLU A 31 10.12 15.18 -9.45
CA GLU A 31 10.96 14.00 -9.55
C GLU A 31 10.55 13.13 -10.74
N GLN A 32 11.48 12.84 -11.65
CA GLN A 32 11.24 11.89 -12.75
C GLN A 32 11.31 10.43 -12.31
N LYS A 33 12.19 10.14 -11.33
CA LYS A 33 12.42 8.80 -10.78
C LYS A 33 12.31 8.86 -9.26
N LEU A 34 11.76 7.80 -8.67
CA LEU A 34 11.60 7.66 -7.22
C LEU A 34 12.45 6.49 -6.70
N PRO A 35 13.01 6.60 -5.50
CA PRO A 35 13.74 5.52 -4.86
C PRO A 35 12.80 4.36 -4.53
N MET A 36 13.23 3.14 -4.86
CA MET A 36 12.44 1.92 -4.69
C MET A 36 13.13 0.91 -3.77
N GLN A 37 14.43 1.06 -3.53
CA GLN A 37 15.17 0.34 -2.50
C GLN A 37 15.77 1.34 -1.52
N TRP A 38 15.53 1.12 -0.23
CA TRP A 38 16.01 1.96 0.87
C TRP A 38 17.02 1.18 1.70
N MET A 39 18.22 1.73 1.85
CA MET A 39 19.23 1.14 2.74
C MET A 39 19.05 1.72 4.15
N ILE A 40 18.59 0.88 5.07
CA ILE A 40 18.44 1.22 6.49
C ILE A 40 19.72 0.80 7.19
N SER A 41 20.62 1.75 7.48
CA SER A 41 21.84 1.49 8.26
C SER A 41 21.69 1.98 9.70
N ARG A 42 22.27 1.28 10.67
CA ARG A 42 22.21 1.65 12.09
C ARG A 42 22.89 2.99 12.39
N SER A 43 23.87 3.38 11.57
CA SER A 43 24.61 4.66 11.64
C SER A 43 24.02 5.76 10.75
N GLN A 44 23.28 5.39 9.70
CA GLN A 44 22.50 6.29 8.84
C GLN A 44 21.18 5.61 8.50
N PRO A 45 20.07 5.95 9.20
CA PRO A 45 18.83 5.18 9.11
C PRO A 45 18.18 5.17 7.72
N LEU A 46 18.64 6.06 6.82
CA LEU A 46 18.41 6.06 5.38
C LEU A 46 19.67 6.68 4.74
N SER A 47 20.49 5.88 4.06
CA SER A 47 21.62 6.40 3.26
C SER A 47 21.07 7.15 2.03
N SER A 48 21.75 8.23 1.60
CA SER A 48 21.44 8.94 0.35
C SER A 48 21.72 8.09 -0.90
N THR A 49 22.45 6.98 -0.73
CA THR A 49 22.74 6.02 -1.79
C THR A 49 21.49 5.20 -2.12
N VAL A 50 20.76 5.65 -3.14
CA VAL A 50 19.63 4.91 -3.71
C VAL A 50 20.17 3.75 -4.55
N ILE A 51 19.98 2.51 -4.09
CA ILE A 51 20.46 1.31 -4.80
C ILE A 51 19.65 1.10 -6.10
N ARG A 52 18.35 1.42 -6.08
CA ARG A 52 17.47 1.27 -7.25
C ARG A 52 16.37 2.33 -7.25
N SER A 53 16.24 3.01 -8.39
CA SER A 53 15.17 3.97 -8.68
C SER A 53 14.24 3.42 -9.77
N ALA A 54 12.98 3.84 -9.75
CA ALA A 54 12.01 3.52 -10.80
C ALA A 54 11.27 4.78 -11.29
N PRO A 55 10.66 4.74 -12.48
CA PRO A 55 9.78 5.80 -12.95
C PRO A 55 8.69 6.11 -11.92
N ARG A 56 8.41 7.39 -11.71
CA ARG A 56 7.46 7.87 -10.68
C ARG A 56 6.12 7.13 -10.71
N VAL A 57 5.55 6.92 -11.89
CA VAL A 57 4.26 6.24 -12.07
C VAL A 57 4.32 4.79 -11.56
N ILE A 58 5.41 4.08 -11.85
CA ILE A 58 5.60 2.69 -11.42
C ILE A 58 5.77 2.63 -9.90
N ALA A 59 6.64 3.49 -9.35
CA ALA A 59 6.89 3.53 -7.91
C ALA A 59 5.63 3.86 -7.09
N LEU A 60 4.81 4.81 -7.54
CA LEU A 60 3.58 5.20 -6.84
C LEU A 60 2.42 4.23 -7.07
N GLY A 61 2.41 3.52 -8.20
CA GLY A 61 1.37 2.54 -8.54
C GLY A 61 1.58 1.17 -7.91
N PHE A 62 2.80 0.83 -7.50
CA PHE A 62 3.17 -0.51 -7.07
C PHE A 62 2.35 -1.04 -5.88
N VAL A 63 2.33 -0.32 -4.76
CA VAL A 63 1.60 -0.77 -3.57
C VAL A 63 0.08 -0.70 -3.72
N PRO A 64 -0.53 0.35 -4.31
CA PRO A 64 -1.96 0.34 -4.59
C PRO A 64 -2.38 -0.84 -5.48
N PHE A 65 -1.59 -1.16 -6.51
CA PHE A 65 -1.84 -2.31 -7.38
C PHE A 65 -1.80 -3.64 -6.62
N LEU A 66 -0.77 -3.86 -5.80
CA LEU A 66 -0.68 -5.05 -4.95
C LEU A 66 -1.84 -5.12 -3.95
N GLY A 67 -2.15 -4.00 -3.28
CA GLY A 67 -3.23 -3.92 -2.31
C GLY A 67 -4.60 -4.24 -2.93
N ILE A 68 -4.91 -3.68 -4.11
CA ILE A 68 -6.13 -4.00 -4.86
C ILE A 68 -6.17 -5.48 -5.24
N THR A 69 -5.05 -6.05 -5.66
CA THR A 69 -4.96 -7.47 -6.01
C THR A 69 -5.27 -8.36 -4.80
N VAL A 70 -4.65 -8.08 -3.65
CA VAL A 70 -4.90 -8.81 -2.39
C VAL A 70 -6.37 -8.67 -1.94
N LEU A 71 -6.92 -7.46 -1.97
CA LEU A 71 -8.32 -7.22 -1.58
C LEU A 71 -9.31 -7.92 -2.53
N SER A 72 -9.00 -7.97 -3.83
CA SER A 72 -9.82 -8.67 -4.83
C SER A 72 -9.77 -10.19 -4.61
N LEU A 73 -8.59 -10.76 -4.38
CA LEU A 73 -8.44 -12.17 -4.05
C LEU A 73 -9.16 -12.53 -2.74
N PHE A 74 -9.09 -11.66 -1.73
CA PHE A 74 -9.83 -11.82 -0.49
C PHE A 74 -11.34 -11.84 -0.73
N ALA A 75 -11.86 -10.90 -1.53
CA ALA A 75 -13.29 -10.84 -1.87
C ALA A 75 -13.74 -12.08 -2.66
N ILE A 76 -12.93 -12.57 -3.61
CA ILE A 76 -13.20 -13.81 -4.33
C ILE A 76 -13.26 -14.98 -3.33
N GLY A 77 -12.25 -15.12 -2.47
CA GLY A 77 -12.22 -16.17 -1.44
C GLY A 77 -13.43 -16.13 -0.51
N ALA A 78 -13.90 -14.94 -0.14
CA ALA A 78 -15.12 -14.76 0.65
C ALA A 78 -16.40 -15.25 -0.04
N THR A 79 -16.40 -15.32 -1.39
CA THR A 79 -17.55 -15.79 -2.18
C THR A 79 -17.45 -17.25 -2.58
N THR A 80 -16.25 -17.81 -2.67
CA THR A 80 -16.01 -19.17 -3.18
C THR A 80 -15.70 -20.19 -2.10
N LEU A 81 -15.22 -19.75 -0.92
CA LEU A 81 -14.85 -20.64 0.17
C LEU A 81 -15.95 -20.72 1.22
N THR A 82 -16.21 -21.93 1.70
CA THR A 82 -17.09 -22.14 2.85
C THR A 82 -16.29 -21.91 4.14
N PRO A 83 -16.75 -21.05 5.07
CA PRO A 83 -16.10 -20.85 6.36
C PRO A 83 -16.00 -22.17 7.13
N ARG A 84 -14.87 -22.42 7.80
CA ARG A 84 -14.75 -23.55 8.72
C ARG A 84 -15.53 -23.24 10.01
N PRO A 85 -15.99 -24.26 10.75
CA PRO A 85 -16.58 -24.07 12.06
C PRO A 85 -15.70 -23.20 12.96
N GLY A 86 -16.29 -22.18 13.57
CA GLY A 86 -15.59 -21.19 14.40
C GLY A 86 -15.03 -19.97 13.65
N GLN A 87 -15.15 -19.90 12.31
CA GLN A 87 -14.67 -18.76 11.51
C GLN A 87 -15.78 -17.87 10.93
N GLU A 88 -17.04 -18.17 11.23
CA GLU A 88 -18.23 -17.55 10.61
C GLU A 88 -18.30 -16.03 10.80
N GLY A 89 -17.71 -15.51 11.89
CA GLY A 89 -17.63 -14.07 12.18
C GLY A 89 -16.33 -13.39 11.76
N MET A 90 -15.35 -14.11 11.20
CA MET A 90 -14.00 -13.58 10.98
C MET A 90 -13.84 -12.75 9.71
N LEU A 91 -14.79 -12.84 8.77
CA LEU A 91 -14.69 -12.16 7.47
C LEU A 91 -14.39 -10.66 7.60
N LEU A 92 -15.22 -9.92 8.36
CA LEU A 92 -15.10 -8.48 8.49
C LEU A 92 -13.88 -8.06 9.33
N PRO A 93 -13.61 -8.66 10.51
CA PRO A 93 -12.40 -8.37 11.27
C PRO A 93 -11.11 -8.61 10.47
N SER A 94 -11.02 -9.74 9.77
CA SER A 94 -9.85 -10.06 8.93
C SER A 94 -9.67 -9.04 7.81
N LEU A 95 -10.76 -8.66 7.12
CA LEU A 95 -10.68 -7.65 6.07
C LEU A 95 -10.24 -6.28 6.61
N ILE A 96 -10.81 -5.83 7.74
CA ILE A 96 -10.43 -4.57 8.37
C ILE A 96 -8.95 -4.58 8.74
N PHE A 97 -8.46 -5.68 9.32
CA PHE A 97 -7.07 -5.83 9.71
C PHE A 97 -6.13 -5.80 8.50
N ILE A 98 -6.41 -6.61 7.48
CA ILE A 98 -5.63 -6.67 6.24
C ILE A 98 -5.64 -5.32 5.52
N GLY A 99 -6.82 -4.71 5.35
CA GLY A 99 -6.97 -3.41 4.71
C GLY A 99 -6.20 -2.30 5.43
N SER A 100 -6.26 -2.30 6.77
CA SER A 100 -5.50 -1.34 7.59
C SER A 100 -3.99 -1.52 7.44
N ILE A 101 -3.50 -2.76 7.40
CA ILE A 101 -2.09 -3.06 7.13
C ILE A 101 -1.67 -2.55 5.76
N LEU A 102 -2.47 -2.79 4.72
CA LEU A 102 -2.18 -2.33 3.36
C LEU A 102 -2.10 -0.80 3.27
N VAL A 103 -3.03 -0.10 3.92
CA VAL A 103 -2.96 1.38 4.02
C VAL A 103 -1.71 1.81 4.80
N GLY A 104 -1.39 1.14 5.91
CA GLY A 104 -0.18 1.41 6.68
C GLY A 104 1.09 1.24 5.86
N ILE A 105 1.19 0.17 5.07
CA ILE A 105 2.29 -0.09 4.13
C ILE A 105 2.36 1.02 3.08
N GLN A 106 1.22 1.46 2.52
CA GLN A 106 1.19 2.55 1.55
C GLN A 106 1.70 3.85 2.15
N VAL A 107 1.25 4.21 3.35
CA VAL A 107 1.72 5.40 4.07
C VAL A 107 3.22 5.31 4.36
N LEU A 108 3.69 4.17 4.85
CA LEU A 108 5.09 3.93 5.14
C LEU A 108 5.95 4.03 3.87
N HIS A 109 5.52 3.44 2.76
CA HIS A 109 6.22 3.53 1.48
C HIS A 109 6.36 4.99 1.03
N LEU A 110 5.29 5.77 1.08
CA LEU A 110 5.31 7.18 0.67
C LEU A 110 6.21 8.01 1.59
N TRP A 111 6.18 7.74 2.89
CA TRP A 111 7.05 8.39 3.87
C TRP A 111 8.53 8.08 3.63
N LEU A 112 8.88 6.83 3.30
CA LEU A 112 10.24 6.43 2.97
C LEU A 112 10.75 7.15 1.71
N ILE A 113 9.93 7.25 0.67
CA ILE A 113 10.25 8.03 -0.54
C ILE A 113 10.57 9.48 -0.16
N GLU A 114 9.66 10.13 0.56
CA GLU A 114 9.82 11.52 0.95
C GLU A 114 11.10 11.76 1.75
N LYS A 115 11.34 10.90 2.74
CA LYS A 115 12.51 11.01 3.62
C LYS A 115 13.82 10.82 2.86
N THR A 116 13.86 9.94 1.86
CA THR A 116 15.03 9.79 0.99
C THR A 116 15.24 11.02 0.13
N LEU A 117 14.18 11.54 -0.51
CA LEU A 117 14.28 12.72 -1.38
C LEU A 117 14.78 13.97 -0.63
N ARG A 118 14.29 14.20 0.59
CA ARG A 118 14.75 15.34 1.42
C ARG A 118 16.25 15.30 1.71
N ARG A 119 16.83 14.10 1.92
CA ARG A 119 18.26 13.92 2.22
C ARG A 119 19.17 13.95 1.00
N SER A 120 18.63 13.72 -0.20
CA SER A 120 19.41 13.81 -1.45
C SER A 120 19.51 15.24 -1.99
N GLY A 121 18.68 16.17 -1.48
CA GLY A 121 18.72 17.58 -1.85
C GLY A 121 19.48 18.48 -0.87
N GLU A 122 19.98 17.92 0.24
CA GLU A 122 20.95 18.53 1.16
C GLU A 122 22.37 18.11 0.76
#